data_AF-A0A238XLG7-F1
#
_entry.id   AF-A0A238XLG7-F1
#
_cell.length_a   1.000
_cell.length_b   1.000
_cell.length_c   1.000
_cell.angle_alpha   90.00
_cell.angle_beta   90.00
_cell.angle_gamma   90.00
#
_symmetry.space_group_name_H-M   'P 1'
#
loop_
_entity.id
_entity.type
_entity.pdbx_description
1 polymer ?
#
loop_
_entity_poly.entity_id
_entity_poly.type
_entity_poly.pdbx_seq_one_letter_code
_entity_poly.pdbx_strand_id
1 'polypeptide(L)'
;MDLKKEFEGMLEKLRAHVEPAIVAPRARLADCEAKLARLKGHEKDIAARLEKLPREKESLLSQISRGMAAGEDVGQLRRKIKDTESEFAELKDIEGVLRREGLPRANGDCESAKAVLRDAVREAVREVRAEYVNSARGFFAELAAADEQWRAALIAVLHEVGSVSSREFSGEDYLVPYPLSHQLRVQSDDFK
;
A
#
# COMPACT_ATOMS: atom_id res chain seq x y z
N MET A 1 -6.57 23.91 -23.59
CA MET A 1 -6.56 23.19 -22.31
C MET A 1 -5.71 21.94 -22.52
N ASP A 2 -4.55 21.87 -21.87
CA ASP A 2 -3.58 20.79 -22.09
C ASP A 2 -3.85 19.69 -21.06
N LEU A 3 -4.70 18.72 -21.44
CA LEU A 3 -5.14 17.60 -20.58
C LEU A 3 -3.97 16.86 -19.92
N LYS A 4 -2.80 16.85 -20.57
CA LYS A 4 -1.59 16.26 -20.03
C LYS A 4 -1.09 16.99 -18.78
N LYS A 5 -1.07 18.33 -18.81
CA LYS A 5 -0.64 19.16 -17.66
C LYS A 5 -1.60 19.04 -16.48
N GLU A 6 -2.91 18.95 -16.75
CA GLU A 6 -3.90 18.77 -15.69
C GLU A 6 -3.80 17.39 -15.03
N PHE A 7 -3.57 16.35 -15.84
CA PHE A 7 -3.35 15.00 -15.34
C PHE A 7 -2.07 14.89 -14.50
N GLU A 8 -0.95 15.47 -14.98
CA GLU A 8 0.31 15.53 -14.22
C GLU A 8 0.13 16.29 -12.90
N GLY A 9 -0.62 17.40 -12.89
CA GLY A 9 -0.94 18.15 -11.67
C GLY A 9 -1.78 17.36 -10.66
N MET A 10 -2.73 16.54 -11.12
CA MET A 10 -3.50 15.64 -10.24
C MET A 10 -2.62 14.53 -9.66
N LEU A 11 -1.73 13.96 -10.47
CA LEU A 11 -0.79 12.93 -10.00
C LEU A 11 0.17 13.47 -8.93
N GLU A 12 0.66 14.71 -9.08
CA GLU A 12 1.49 15.37 -8.06
C GLU A 12 0.73 15.57 -6.74
N LYS A 13 -0.53 16.02 -6.79
CA LYS A 13 -1.37 16.17 -5.58
C LYS A 13 -1.65 14.83 -4.88
N LEU A 14 -1.94 13.79 -5.66
CA LEU A 14 -2.08 12.42 -5.18
C LEU A 14 -0.80 11.95 -4.50
N ARG A 15 0.36 12.15 -5.13
CA ARG A 15 1.66 11.80 -4.56
C ARG A 15 1.92 12.57 -3.26
N ALA A 16 1.62 13.86 -3.21
CA ALA A 16 1.81 14.69 -2.03
C ALA A 16 0.99 14.21 -0.82
N HIS A 17 -0.17 13.60 -1.03
CA HIS A 17 -0.99 13.00 0.03
C HIS A 17 -0.56 11.58 0.40
N VAL A 18 -0.32 10.74 -0.60
CA VAL A 18 -0.07 9.31 -0.39
C VAL A 18 1.35 9.06 0.10
N GLU A 19 2.36 9.75 -0.44
CA GLU A 19 3.76 9.48 -0.12
C GLU A 19 4.06 9.64 1.38
N PRO A 20 3.70 10.75 2.05
CA PRO A 20 3.95 10.90 3.49
C PRO A 20 3.25 9.83 4.34
N ALA A 21 2.05 9.40 3.93
CA ALA A 21 1.27 8.39 4.64
C ALA A 21 1.91 6.98 4.56
N ILE A 22 2.62 6.67 3.47
CA ILE A 22 3.18 5.33 3.24
C ILE A 22 4.68 5.22 3.52
N VAL A 23 5.43 6.32 3.55
CA VAL A 23 6.91 6.29 3.73
C VAL A 23 7.32 5.55 4.99
N ALA A 24 6.76 5.91 6.15
CA ALA A 24 7.14 5.28 7.42
C ALA A 24 6.68 3.80 7.51
N PRO A 25 5.44 3.43 7.15
CA PRO A 25 5.03 2.03 7.06
C PRO A 25 5.88 1.20 6.09
N ARG A 26 6.24 1.76 4.94
CA ARG A 26 7.08 1.10 3.92
C ARG A 26 8.50 0.86 4.42
N ALA A 27 9.09 1.84 5.11
CA ALA A 27 10.41 1.69 5.72
C ALA A 27 10.40 0.57 6.78
N ARG A 28 9.37 0.54 7.65
CA ARG A 28 9.20 -0.52 8.66
C ARG A 28 9.08 -1.92 8.03
N LEU A 29 8.36 -2.03 6.92
CA LEU A 29 8.26 -3.29 6.20
C LEU A 29 9.63 -3.74 5.66
N ALA A 30 10.37 -2.83 5.02
CA ALA A 30 11.71 -3.11 4.50
C ALA A 30 12.68 -3.56 5.61
N ASP A 31 12.64 -2.91 6.77
CA ASP A 31 13.46 -3.29 7.92
C ASP A 31 13.12 -4.69 8.46
N CYS A 32 11.83 -5.03 8.52
CA CYS A 32 11.39 -6.35 8.96
C CYS A 32 11.80 -7.44 7.95
N GLU A 33 11.63 -7.19 6.65
CA GLU A 33 12.05 -8.11 5.60
C GLU A 33 13.56 -8.34 5.61
N ALA A 34 14.35 -7.28 5.82
CA ALA A 34 15.80 -7.38 5.97
C ALA A 34 16.20 -8.24 7.18
N LYS A 35 15.53 -8.05 8.33
CA LYS A 35 15.77 -8.89 9.53
C LYS A 35 15.40 -10.35 9.27
N LEU A 36 14.26 -10.61 8.64
CA LEU A 36 13.83 -11.96 8.31
C LEU A 36 14.80 -12.65 7.35
N ALA A 37 15.29 -11.94 6.33
CA ALA A 37 16.29 -12.45 5.40
C ALA A 37 17.59 -12.82 6.12
N ARG A 38 18.07 -11.98 7.05
CA ARG A 38 19.24 -12.29 7.89
C ARG A 38 19.00 -13.55 8.73
N LEU A 39 17.86 -13.66 9.42
CA LEU A 39 17.55 -14.84 10.23
C LEU A 39 17.50 -16.14 9.41
N LYS A 40 16.91 -16.09 8.21
CA LYS A 40 16.92 -17.22 7.27
C LYS A 40 18.33 -17.55 6.77
N GLY A 41 19.19 -16.55 6.61
CA GLY A 41 20.62 -16.75 6.33
C GLY A 41 21.31 -17.49 7.46
N HIS A 42 21.15 -17.01 8.70
CA HIS A 42 21.71 -17.66 9.89
C HIS A 42 21.20 -19.10 10.05
N GLU A 43 19.92 -19.38 9.78
CA GLU A 43 19.38 -20.74 9.80
C GLU A 43 20.13 -21.66 8.83
N LYS A 44 20.38 -21.19 7.59
CA LYS A 44 21.14 -21.96 6.59
C LYS A 44 22.58 -22.19 7.03
N ASP A 45 23.23 -21.18 7.59
CA ASP A 45 24.61 -21.29 8.06
C ASP A 45 24.73 -22.28 9.22
N ILE A 46 23.79 -22.23 10.17
CA ILE A 46 23.70 -23.18 11.28
C ILE A 46 23.46 -24.59 10.75
N ALA A 47 22.50 -24.77 9.84
CA ALA A 47 22.20 -26.08 9.24
C ALA A 47 23.43 -26.66 8.51
N ALA A 48 24.16 -25.83 7.75
CA ALA A 48 25.38 -26.24 7.06
C ALA A 48 26.51 -26.61 8.03
N ARG A 49 26.66 -25.91 9.16
CA ARG A 49 27.62 -26.26 10.21
C ARG A 49 27.25 -27.58 10.89
N LEU A 50 25.97 -27.77 11.21
CA LEU A 50 25.46 -29.00 11.81
C LEU A 50 25.64 -30.23 10.90
N GLU A 51 25.66 -30.06 9.58
CA GLU A 51 26.00 -31.15 8.65
C GLU A 51 27.50 -31.50 8.66
N LYS A 52 28.38 -30.52 8.85
CA LYS A 52 29.84 -30.69 8.79
C LYS A 52 30.44 -31.28 10.06
N LEU A 53 30.00 -30.81 11.23
CA LEU A 53 30.59 -31.20 12.53
C LEU A 53 30.60 -32.72 12.79
N PRO A 54 29.55 -33.50 12.46
CA PRO A 54 29.60 -34.96 12.59
C PRO A 54 30.70 -35.61 11.73
N ARG A 55 30.89 -35.15 10.49
CA ARG A 55 31.95 -35.65 9.59
C ARG A 55 33.33 -35.26 10.10
N GLU A 56 33.48 -34.06 10.65
CA GLU A 56 34.72 -33.62 11.28
C GLU A 56 35.06 -34.49 12.50
N LYS A 57 34.08 -34.80 13.35
CA LYS A 57 34.24 -35.72 14.47
C LYS A 57 34.68 -37.12 14.01
N GLU A 58 34.04 -37.69 12.98
CA GLU A 58 34.44 -38.99 12.41
C GLU A 58 35.88 -38.98 11.88
N SER A 59 36.28 -37.88 11.22
CA SER A 59 37.66 -37.70 10.75
C SER A 59 38.65 -37.62 11.91
N LEU A 60 38.33 -36.88 12.98
CA LEU A 60 39.16 -36.80 14.19
C LEU A 60 39.27 -38.16 14.88
N LEU A 61 38.18 -38.91 15.01
CA LEU A 61 38.19 -40.27 15.56
C LEU A 61 39.09 -41.20 14.74
N SER A 62 39.03 -41.11 13.41
CA SER A 62 39.90 -41.89 12.52
C SER A 62 41.38 -41.51 12.68
N GLN A 63 41.69 -40.22 12.88
CA GLN A 63 43.04 -39.76 13.17
C GLN A 63 43.55 -40.26 14.53
N ILE A 64 42.69 -40.26 15.56
CA ILE A 64 43.02 -40.82 16.88
C ILE A 64 43.36 -42.31 16.77
N SER A 65 42.56 -43.09 16.06
CA SER A 65 42.82 -44.52 15.87
C SER A 65 44.18 -44.78 15.20
N ARG A 66 44.54 -43.98 14.18
CA ARG A 66 45.85 -44.07 13.52
C ARG A 66 47.00 -43.61 14.40
N GLY A 67 46.87 -42.48 15.08
CA GLY A 67 47.91 -41.95 15.98
C GLY A 67 48.18 -42.88 17.16
N MET A 68 47.13 -43.46 17.76
CA MET A 68 47.29 -44.46 18.82
C MET A 68 48.01 -45.73 18.33
N ALA A 69 47.71 -46.19 17.11
CA ALA A 69 48.41 -47.34 16.52
C ALA A 69 49.89 -47.04 16.24
N ALA A 70 50.24 -45.78 16.00
CA ALA A 70 51.61 -45.29 15.80
C ALA A 70 52.33 -44.90 17.12
N GLY A 71 51.66 -44.96 18.27
CA GLY A 71 52.23 -44.56 19.56
C GLY A 71 52.31 -43.04 19.79
N GLU A 72 51.56 -42.24 19.03
CA GLU A 72 51.54 -40.78 19.12
C GLU A 72 50.62 -40.27 20.26
N ASP A 73 50.93 -39.08 20.80
CA ASP A 73 50.03 -38.39 21.73
C ASP A 73 48.82 -37.80 21.00
N VAL A 74 47.64 -38.36 21.30
CA VAL A 74 46.35 -37.96 20.72
C VAL A 74 45.55 -36.98 21.60
N GLY A 75 46.14 -36.44 22.67
CA GLY A 75 45.46 -35.56 23.63
C GLY A 75 44.89 -34.28 23.02
N GLN A 76 45.54 -33.72 21.99
CA GLN A 76 45.00 -32.57 21.26
C GLN A 76 43.77 -32.93 20.42
N LEU A 77 43.77 -34.09 19.75
CA LEU A 77 42.64 -34.55 18.95
C LEU A 77 41.41 -34.85 19.83
N ARG A 78 41.62 -35.43 21.02
CA ARG A 78 40.55 -35.68 22.00
C ARG A 78 39.89 -34.38 22.48
N ARG A 79 40.68 -33.32 22.70
CA ARG A 79 40.15 -31.99 23.03
C ARG A 79 39.31 -31.42 21.89
N LYS A 80 39.81 -31.47 20.65
CA LYS A 80 39.05 -31.03 19.47
C LYS A 80 37.71 -31.76 19.33
N ILE A 81 37.64 -33.06 19.61
CA ILE A 81 36.37 -33.80 19.60
C ILE A 81 35.39 -33.21 20.63
N LYS A 82 35.85 -32.95 21.85
CA LYS A 82 35.01 -32.36 22.90
C LYS A 82 34.51 -30.97 22.51
N ASP A 83 35.37 -30.17 21.88
CA ASP A 83 35.00 -28.84 21.39
C ASP A 83 33.96 -28.95 20.26
N THR A 84 34.15 -29.85 19.29
CA THR A 84 33.19 -30.15 18.21
C THR A 84 31.84 -30.65 18.74
N GLU A 85 31.84 -31.50 19.76
CA GLU A 85 30.60 -31.98 20.41
C GLU A 85 29.86 -30.86 21.13
N SER A 86 30.60 -29.99 21.82
CA SER A 86 30.04 -28.82 22.51
C SER A 86 29.44 -27.84 21.49
N GLU A 87 30.18 -27.52 20.42
CA GLU A 87 29.69 -26.66 19.35
C GLU A 87 28.45 -27.24 18.66
N PHE A 88 28.40 -28.55 18.44
CA PHE A 88 27.23 -29.21 17.86
C PHE A 88 25.99 -29.05 18.75
N ALA A 89 26.15 -29.24 20.07
CA ALA A 89 25.05 -29.08 21.03
C ALA A 89 24.55 -27.63 21.06
N GLU A 90 25.47 -26.66 21.15
CA GLU A 90 25.12 -25.23 21.14
C GLU A 90 24.40 -24.84 19.85
N LEU A 91 24.89 -25.26 18.69
CA LEU A 91 24.25 -24.98 17.40
C LEU A 91 22.87 -25.63 17.29
N LYS A 92 22.67 -26.81 17.87
CA LYS A 92 21.35 -27.48 17.92
C LYS A 92 20.35 -26.70 18.77
N ASP A 93 20.80 -26.17 19.91
CA ASP A 93 19.96 -25.35 20.77
C ASP A 93 19.59 -24.03 20.07
N ILE A 94 20.56 -23.38 19.43
CA ILE A 94 20.33 -22.15 18.66
C ILE A 94 19.38 -22.42 17.48
N GLU A 95 19.59 -23.50 16.72
CA GLU A 95 18.67 -23.92 15.63
C GLU A 95 17.24 -24.10 16.16
N GLY A 96 17.11 -24.74 17.32
CA GLY A 96 15.83 -24.98 17.98
C GLY A 96 15.11 -23.70 18.42
N VAL A 97 15.83 -22.74 18.98
CA VAL A 97 15.27 -21.42 19.37
C VAL A 97 14.91 -20.61 18.12
N LEU A 98 15.80 -20.58 17.13
CA LEU A 98 15.60 -19.84 15.88
C LEU A 98 14.35 -20.34 15.14
N ARG A 99 14.14 -21.65 15.05
CA ARG A 99 12.97 -22.22 14.38
C ARG A 99 11.66 -22.09 15.16
N ARG A 100 11.70 -22.26 16.48
CA ARG A 100 10.49 -22.20 17.31
C ARG A 100 9.98 -20.79 17.53
N GLU A 101 10.89 -19.84 17.68
CA GLU A 101 10.54 -18.49 18.13
C GLU A 101 11.05 -17.42 17.18
N GLY A 102 12.32 -17.46 16.80
CA GLY A 102 12.96 -16.39 16.03
C GLY A 102 12.31 -16.14 14.66
N LEU A 103 12.21 -17.19 13.84
CA LEU A 103 11.65 -17.12 12.49
C LEU A 103 10.12 -16.88 12.50
N PRO A 104 9.31 -17.58 13.31
CA PRO A 104 7.88 -17.30 13.39
C PRO A 104 7.58 -15.87 13.85
N ARG A 105 8.31 -15.36 14.85
CA ARG A 105 8.14 -13.99 15.34
C ARG A 105 8.50 -12.97 14.28
N ALA A 106 9.67 -13.10 13.64
CA ALA A 106 10.07 -12.19 12.58
C ALA A 106 9.11 -12.21 11.38
N ASN A 107 8.57 -13.38 11.02
CA ASN A 107 7.51 -13.49 10.02
C ASN A 107 6.23 -12.75 10.46
N GLY A 108 5.80 -12.93 11.71
CA GLY A 108 4.62 -12.25 12.26
C GLY A 108 4.77 -10.72 12.28
N ASP A 109 5.97 -10.23 12.62
CA ASP A 109 6.30 -8.80 12.57
C ASP A 109 6.22 -8.26 11.13
N CYS A 110 6.75 -8.99 10.14
CA CYS A 110 6.64 -8.64 8.73
C CYS A 110 5.18 -8.58 8.26
N GLU A 111 4.36 -9.57 8.60
CA GLU A 111 2.95 -9.59 8.19
C GLU A 111 2.14 -8.46 8.85
N SER A 112 2.45 -8.14 10.11
CA SER A 112 1.88 -7.00 10.81
C SER A 112 2.27 -5.67 10.12
N ALA A 113 3.54 -5.51 9.74
CA ALA A 113 4.01 -4.34 8.99
C ALA A 113 3.33 -4.22 7.62
N LYS A 114 3.12 -5.33 6.89
CA LYS A 114 2.35 -5.34 5.63
C LYS A 114 0.90 -4.91 5.85
N ALA A 115 0.27 -5.37 6.92
CA ALA A 115 -1.09 -4.97 7.25
C ALA A 115 -1.17 -3.45 7.49
N VAL A 116 -0.27 -2.90 8.31
CA VAL A 116 -0.18 -1.45 8.55
C VAL A 116 0.04 -0.67 7.26
N LEU A 117 0.93 -1.12 6.37
CA LEU A 117 1.14 -0.46 5.07
C LEU A 117 -0.12 -0.50 4.20
N ARG A 118 -0.82 -1.64 4.14
CA ARG A 118 -2.09 -1.74 3.38
C ARG A 118 -3.15 -0.79 3.92
N ASP A 119 -3.27 -0.68 5.24
CA ASP A 119 -4.26 0.20 5.86
C ASP A 119 -3.89 1.67 5.67
N ALA A 120 -2.61 2.03 5.77
CA ALA A 120 -2.14 3.38 5.46
C ALA A 120 -2.44 3.78 4.00
N VAL A 121 -2.22 2.87 3.04
CA VAL A 121 -2.58 3.09 1.63
C VAL A 121 -4.09 3.27 1.47
N ARG A 122 -4.92 2.44 2.13
CA ARG A 122 -6.38 2.53 2.04
C ARG A 122 -6.89 3.86 2.57
N GLU A 123 -6.40 4.30 3.72
CA GLU A 123 -6.81 5.58 4.31
C GLU A 123 -6.37 6.76 3.45
N ALA A 124 -5.13 6.76 2.94
CA ALA A 124 -4.67 7.80 2.03
C ALA A 124 -5.52 7.89 0.74
N VAL A 125 -5.90 6.74 0.16
CA VAL A 125 -6.81 6.69 -0.99
C VAL A 125 -8.20 7.21 -0.63
N ARG A 126 -8.71 6.88 0.56
CA ARG A 126 -10.02 7.33 1.03
C ARG A 126 -10.05 8.85 1.21
N GLU A 127 -9.00 9.42 1.78
CA GLU A 127 -8.85 10.86 1.96
C GLU A 127 -8.82 11.61 0.63
N VAL A 128 -7.98 11.17 -0.32
CA VAL A 128 -7.92 11.80 -1.64
C VAL A 128 -9.26 11.67 -2.38
N ARG A 129 -9.94 10.52 -2.27
CA ARG A 129 -11.28 10.37 -2.84
C ARG A 129 -12.27 11.34 -2.23
N ALA A 130 -12.23 11.55 -0.91
CA ALA A 130 -13.12 12.48 -0.22
C ALA A 130 -12.85 13.93 -0.66
N GLU A 131 -11.59 14.33 -0.76
CA GLU A 131 -11.19 15.65 -1.27
C GLU A 131 -11.71 15.88 -2.70
N TYR A 132 -11.48 14.92 -3.59
CA TYR A 132 -11.95 15.00 -4.98
C TYR A 132 -13.48 15.11 -5.07
N VAL A 133 -14.22 14.31 -4.31
CA VAL A 133 -15.69 14.37 -4.27
C VAL A 133 -16.17 15.73 -3.75
N ASN A 134 -15.51 16.29 -2.74
CA ASN A 134 -15.85 17.61 -2.20
C ASN A 134 -15.56 18.73 -3.22
N SER A 135 -14.43 18.69 -3.91
CA SER A 135 -14.14 19.64 -4.99
C SER A 135 -15.16 19.55 -6.13
N ALA A 136 -15.52 18.34 -6.57
CA ALA A 136 -16.53 18.14 -7.60
C ALA A 136 -17.90 18.69 -7.17
N ARG A 137 -18.31 18.45 -5.92
CA ARG A 137 -19.55 19.01 -5.36
C ARG A 137 -19.55 20.54 -5.37
N GLY A 138 -18.45 21.18 -4.99
CA GLY A 138 -18.30 22.63 -5.03
C GLY A 138 -18.47 23.17 -6.45
N PHE A 139 -17.78 22.58 -7.43
CA PHE A 139 -17.89 22.96 -8.83
C PHE A 139 -19.33 22.82 -9.37
N PHE A 140 -20.02 21.72 -9.06
CA PHE A 140 -21.41 21.56 -9.47
C PHE A 140 -22.38 22.54 -8.78
N ALA A 141 -22.11 22.91 -7.52
CA ALA A 141 -22.89 23.93 -6.83
C ALA A 141 -22.70 25.32 -7.47
N GLU A 142 -21.47 25.67 -7.87
CA GLU A 142 -21.18 26.91 -8.61
C GLU A 142 -21.88 26.93 -9.98
N LEU A 143 -21.84 25.82 -10.73
CA LEU A 143 -22.56 25.69 -11.99
C LEU A 143 -24.07 25.85 -11.83
N ALA A 144 -24.65 25.26 -10.78
CA ALA A 144 -26.07 25.40 -10.49
C ALA A 144 -26.45 26.85 -10.15
N ALA A 145 -25.63 27.54 -9.35
CA ALA A 145 -25.83 28.95 -9.04
C ALA A 145 -25.72 29.84 -10.29
N ALA A 146 -24.77 29.55 -11.18
CA ALA A 146 -24.64 30.25 -12.46
C ALA A 146 -25.86 30.03 -13.37
N ASP A 147 -26.38 28.80 -13.46
CA ASP A 147 -27.60 28.49 -14.22
C ASP A 147 -28.81 29.27 -13.67
N GLU A 148 -28.96 29.35 -12.34
CA GLU A 148 -30.02 30.11 -11.70
C GLU A 148 -29.93 31.61 -12.00
N GLN A 149 -28.72 32.18 -11.97
CA GLN A 149 -28.48 33.58 -12.35
C GLN A 149 -28.83 33.84 -13.82
N TRP A 150 -28.44 32.95 -14.74
CA TRP A 150 -28.77 33.05 -16.16
C TRP A 150 -30.29 33.01 -16.39
N ARG A 151 -31.01 32.11 -15.71
CA ARG A 151 -32.47 32.02 -15.79
C ARG A 151 -33.13 33.30 -15.26
N ALA A 152 -32.66 33.82 -14.13
CA ALA A 152 -33.18 35.07 -13.56
C ALA A 152 -32.97 36.25 -14.52
N ALA A 153 -31.78 36.36 -15.14
CA ALA A 153 -31.48 37.38 -16.13
C ALA A 153 -32.37 37.24 -17.38
N LEU A 154 -32.58 36.02 -17.88
CA LEU A 154 -33.47 35.76 -19.02
C LEU A 154 -34.91 36.18 -18.72
N ILE A 155 -35.43 35.84 -17.53
CA ILE A 155 -36.78 36.25 -17.09
C ILE A 155 -36.88 37.78 -17.01
N ALA A 156 -35.87 38.46 -16.46
CA ALA A 156 -35.84 39.92 -16.39
C ALA A 156 -35.89 40.57 -17.79
N VAL A 157 -35.08 40.07 -18.73
CA VAL A 157 -35.08 40.54 -20.13
C VAL A 157 -36.43 40.28 -20.80
N LEU A 158 -37.04 39.10 -20.60
CA LEU A 158 -38.36 38.79 -21.15
C LEU A 158 -39.46 39.69 -20.55
N HIS A 159 -39.36 40.06 -19.28
CA HIS A 159 -40.28 41.00 -18.65
C HIS A 159 -40.11 42.42 -19.20
N GLU A 160 -38.88 42.87 -19.45
CA GLU A 160 -38.61 44.16 -20.10
C GLU A 160 -39.16 44.17 -21.53
N VAL A 161 -38.86 43.16 -22.35
CA VAL A 161 -39.35 43.04 -23.74
C VAL A 161 -40.88 42.88 -23.78
N GLY A 162 -41.48 42.12 -22.87
CA GLY A 162 -42.94 41.97 -22.74
C GLY A 162 -43.64 43.26 -22.26
N SER A 163 -42.97 44.05 -21.42
CA SER A 163 -43.46 45.38 -21.01
C SER A 163 -43.31 46.44 -22.10
N VAL A 164 -42.34 46.29 -23.02
CA VAL A 164 -42.24 47.08 -24.25
C VAL A 164 -43.35 46.71 -25.24
N SER A 165 -43.80 45.45 -25.27
CA SER A 165 -44.93 45.01 -26.13
C SER A 165 -46.32 45.50 -25.67
N SER A 166 -46.44 46.11 -24.49
CA SER A 166 -47.73 46.58 -23.97
C SER A 166 -47.96 48.08 -24.18
N ARG A 167 -46.99 48.82 -24.74
CA ARG A 167 -47.10 50.28 -24.91
C ARG A 167 -47.42 50.76 -26.30
N GLU A 168 -47.31 49.92 -27.33
CA GLU A 168 -47.74 50.28 -28.68
C GLU A 168 -48.12 49.02 -29.46
N PHE A 169 -49.33 48.48 -29.30
CA PHE A 169 -49.96 47.66 -30.35
C PHE A 169 -51.48 47.63 -30.13
N SER A 170 -52.16 48.64 -30.67
CA SER A 170 -53.57 48.51 -31.04
C SER A 170 -53.64 47.78 -32.38
N GLY A 171 -54.34 46.66 -32.43
CA GLY A 171 -54.74 46.04 -33.70
C GLY A 171 -54.30 44.58 -33.82
N GLU A 172 -55.26 43.71 -33.52
CA GLU A 172 -55.59 42.44 -34.18
C GLU A 172 -54.48 41.42 -34.52
N ASP A 173 -54.74 40.21 -34.02
CA ASP A 173 -54.21 38.90 -34.43
C ASP A 173 -52.72 38.64 -34.24
N TYR A 174 -52.38 37.79 -33.25
CA TYR A 174 -51.62 36.53 -33.45
C TYR A 174 -51.72 35.68 -32.17
N LEU A 175 -52.55 34.64 -32.23
CA LEU A 175 -52.47 33.49 -31.33
C LEU A 175 -51.26 32.63 -31.76
N VAL A 176 -50.21 32.60 -30.95
CA VAL A 176 -49.17 31.56 -31.05
C VAL A 176 -49.39 30.56 -29.91
N PRO A 177 -49.74 29.30 -30.20
CA PRO A 177 -49.95 28.30 -29.17
C PRO A 177 -48.61 27.80 -28.62
N TYR A 178 -48.41 27.94 -27.30
CA TYR A 178 -47.37 27.23 -26.56
C TYR A 178 -47.75 25.74 -26.45
N PRO A 179 -46.87 24.79 -26.80
CA PRO A 179 -46.97 23.43 -26.28
C PRO A 179 -46.04 23.24 -25.09
N LEU A 180 -46.67 22.72 -24.04
CA LEU A 180 -46.17 22.15 -22.80
C LEU A 180 -44.95 21.21 -22.92
N SER A 181 -44.18 21.20 -21.82
CA SER A 181 -43.56 20.02 -21.19
C SER A 181 -42.48 19.21 -21.93
N HIS A 182 -41.22 19.45 -21.55
CA HIS A 182 -40.25 18.38 -21.41
C HIS A 182 -39.87 18.22 -19.93
N GLN A 183 -40.56 17.30 -19.25
CA GLN A 183 -40.07 16.71 -18.01
C GLN A 183 -38.84 15.88 -18.34
N LEU A 184 -37.65 16.34 -17.97
CA LEU A 184 -36.48 15.47 -17.82
C LEU A 184 -36.70 14.61 -16.57
N ARG A 185 -37.34 13.46 -16.78
CA ARG A 185 -37.44 12.40 -15.80
C ARG A 185 -36.11 11.63 -15.84
N VAL A 186 -35.19 11.99 -14.95
CA VAL A 186 -34.01 11.15 -14.69
C VAL A 186 -34.52 9.95 -13.88
N GLN A 187 -34.67 8.79 -14.53
CA GLN A 187 -34.83 7.52 -13.81
C GLN A 187 -33.48 7.14 -13.20
N SER A 188 -33.49 6.85 -11.90
CA SER A 188 -32.32 6.63 -11.05
C SER A 188 -31.78 5.19 -11.05
N ASP A 189 -32.04 4.39 -12.07
CA ASP A 189 -31.85 2.92 -11.97
C ASP A 189 -30.64 2.34 -12.73
N ASP A 190 -29.82 3.16 -13.40
CA ASP A 190 -28.67 2.65 -14.19
C ASP A 190 -27.30 2.68 -13.46
N PHE A 191 -27.30 2.64 -12.13
CA PHE A 191 -26.08 2.34 -11.35
C PHE A 191 -26.26 1.09 -10.49
N LYS A 192 -26.00 -0.07 -11.09
CA LYS A 192 -25.51 -1.28 -10.41
C LYS A 192 -24.37 -1.89 -11.20
#